data_AF-A0A7S0RK26-F1
#
_entry.id   AF-A0A7S0RK26-F1
#
_cell.length_a   1.000
_cell.length_b   1.000
_cell.length_c   1.000
_cell.angle_alpha   90.00
_cell.angle_beta   90.00
_cell.angle_gamma   90.00
#
_symmetry.space_group_name_H-M   'P 1'
#
loop_
_entity.id
_entity.type
_entity.pdbx_description
1 polymer ?
#
loop_
_entity_poly.entity_id
_entity_poly.type
_entity_poly.pdbx_seq_one_letter_code
_entity_poly.pdbx_strand_id
1 'polypeptide(L)'
;MTHAYFMFYHVLSNMALRYVRSAYVPGFARTIFEITLVVVMSYTTAFMESLTICGFPYYRFEDRHMAYTVGSLYYAIYFLVSFPMVLRVDEDVKKPKFTLFQTAVEVSTSR
;
A
#
# COMPACT_ATOMS: atom_id res chain seq x y z
N MET A 1 -10.06 -2.46 -16.97
CA MET A 1 -10.61 -2.95 -15.69
C MET A 1 -9.59 -3.00 -14.57
N THR A 2 -8.30 -3.27 -14.83
CA THR A 2 -7.25 -3.31 -13.80
C THR A 2 -6.98 -1.97 -13.11
N HIS A 3 -7.07 -0.84 -13.82
CA HIS A 3 -6.82 0.48 -13.23
C HIS A 3 -7.85 0.88 -12.16
N ALA A 4 -9.15 0.68 -12.41
CA ALA A 4 -10.19 0.99 -11.42
C ALA A 4 -10.05 0.11 -10.16
N TYR A 5 -9.70 -1.16 -10.37
CA TYR A 5 -9.38 -2.09 -9.29
C TYR A 5 -8.14 -1.66 -8.50
N PHE A 6 -7.07 -1.25 -9.18
CA PHE A 6 -5.85 -0.70 -8.56
C PHE A 6 -6.14 0.52 -7.69
N MET A 7 -6.92 1.47 -8.22
CA MET A 7 -7.27 2.68 -7.48
C MET A 7 -8.21 2.40 -6.29
N PHE A 8 -9.07 1.39 -6.39
CA PHE A 8 -10.07 1.09 -5.36
C PHE A 8 -9.45 0.82 -3.99
N TYR A 9 -8.46 -0.08 -3.89
CA TYR A 9 -7.82 -0.38 -2.61
C TYR A 9 -6.93 0.76 -2.11
N HIS A 10 -6.38 1.60 -2.99
CA HIS A 10 -5.67 2.83 -2.59
C HIS A 10 -6.63 3.87 -1.99
N VAL A 11 -7.82 4.03 -2.55
CA VAL A 11 -8.84 4.92 -1.97
C VAL A 11 -9.32 4.38 -0.62
N LEU A 12 -9.60 3.07 -0.53
CA LEU A 12 -10.00 2.44 0.74
C LEU A 12 -8.93 2.58 1.82
N SER A 13 -7.66 2.33 1.50
CA SER A 13 -6.55 2.50 2.44
C SER A 13 -6.37 3.95 2.87
N ASN A 14 -6.49 4.91 1.94
CA ASN A 14 -6.48 6.34 2.28
C ASN A 14 -7.63 6.71 3.24
N MET A 15 -8.85 6.22 3.00
CA MET A 15 -9.98 6.45 3.90
C MET A 15 -9.73 5.86 5.29
N ALA A 16 -9.21 4.64 5.37
CA ALA A 16 -8.91 3.97 6.64
C ALA A 16 -7.82 4.72 7.42
N LEU A 17 -6.73 5.13 6.75
CA LEU A 17 -5.66 5.90 7.38
C LEU A 17 -6.13 7.28 7.83
N ARG A 18 -6.94 7.98 7.04
CA ARG A 18 -7.55 9.26 7.43
C ARG A 18 -8.45 9.12 8.65
N TYR A 19 -9.25 8.05 8.71
CA TYR A 19 -10.10 7.77 9.86
C TYR A 19 -9.27 7.60 11.13
N VAL A 20 -8.20 6.79 11.11
CA VAL A 20 -7.29 6.65 12.25
C VAL A 20 -6.68 7.98 12.65
N ARG A 21 -6.22 8.77 11.68
CA ARG A 21 -5.59 10.06 11.94
C ARG A 21 -6.53 11.09 12.55
N SER A 22 -7.82 11.02 12.23
CA SER A 22 -8.86 11.90 12.77
C SER A 22 -9.43 11.42 14.11
N ALA A 23 -9.52 10.11 14.33
CA ALA A 23 -10.15 9.53 15.52
C ALA A 23 -9.19 9.47 16.73
N TYR A 24 -7.88 9.34 16.49
CA TYR A 24 -6.88 9.16 17.56
C TYR A 24 -5.96 10.38 17.73
N VAL A 25 -5.65 10.69 19.00
CA VAL A 25 -4.69 11.74 19.38
C VAL A 25 -3.29 11.40 18.85
N PRO A 26 -2.52 12.38 18.34
CA PRO A 26 -1.14 12.14 17.92
C PRO A 26 -0.30 11.63 19.10
N GLY A 27 0.24 10.41 18.96
CA GLY A 27 1.05 9.75 19.97
C GLY A 27 1.63 8.44 19.45
N PHE A 28 2.55 7.85 20.20
CA PHE A 28 3.26 6.62 19.79
C PHE A 28 2.30 5.45 19.51
N ALA A 29 1.24 5.30 20.33
CA ALA A 29 0.22 4.29 20.12
C ALA A 29 -0.52 4.44 18.79
N ARG A 30 -0.82 5.68 18.37
CA ARG A 30 -1.43 5.96 17.06
C ARG A 30 -0.48 5.59 15.92
N THR A 31 0.81 5.89 16.05
CA THR A 31 1.80 5.52 15.03
C THR A 31 1.92 4.00 14.89
N ILE A 32 1.96 3.25 16.00
CA ILE A 32 1.93 1.79 15.95
C ILE A 32 0.65 1.31 15.26
N PHE A 33 -0.50 1.85 15.63
CA PHE A 33 -1.77 1.44 15.02
C PHE A 33 -1.82 1.76 13.51
N GLU A 34 -1.32 2.91 13.08
CA GLU A 34 -1.17 3.26 11.66
C GLU A 34 -0.28 2.25 10.94
N ILE A 35 0.89 1.91 11.49
CA ILE A 35 1.82 0.93 10.90
C ILE A 35 1.17 -0.45 10.82
N THR A 36 0.56 -0.93 11.91
CA THR A 36 -0.13 -2.22 11.95
C THR A 36 -1.26 -2.27 10.93
N LEU A 37 -2.04 -1.19 10.81
CA LEU A 37 -3.12 -1.08 9.84
C LEU A 37 -2.60 -1.15 8.40
N VAL A 38 -1.52 -0.44 8.08
CA VAL A 38 -0.88 -0.53 6.75
C VAL A 38 -0.44 -1.96 6.47
N VAL A 39 0.29 -2.60 7.39
CA VAL A 39 0.77 -3.99 7.22
C VAL A 39 -0.37 -4.96 6.94
N VAL A 40 -1.45 -4.89 7.73
CA VAL A 40 -2.62 -5.77 7.57
C VAL A 40 -3.32 -5.52 6.23
N MET A 41 -3.54 -4.27 5.85
CA MET A 41 -4.16 -3.94 4.56
C MET A 41 -3.28 -4.38 3.38
N SER A 42 -1.97 -4.17 3.46
CA SER A 42 -1.03 -4.54 2.39
C SER A 42 -1.00 -6.04 2.16
N TYR A 43 -0.95 -6.83 3.24
CA TYR A 43 -0.99 -8.28 3.15
C TYR A 43 -2.33 -8.79 2.59
N THR A 44 -3.45 -8.23 3.07
CA THR A 44 -4.78 -8.63 2.62
C THR A 44 -4.98 -8.35 1.12
N THR A 45 -4.60 -7.16 0.66
CA THR A 45 -4.69 -6.79 -0.77
C THR A 45 -3.77 -7.68 -1.63
N ALA A 46 -2.54 -7.93 -1.20
CA ALA A 46 -1.62 -8.81 -1.92
C ALA A 46 -2.12 -10.25 -2.00
N PHE A 47 -2.76 -10.74 -0.94
CA PHE A 47 -3.38 -12.06 -0.93
C PHE A 47 -4.56 -12.13 -1.90
N MET A 48 -5.44 -11.12 -1.92
CA MET A 48 -6.55 -11.05 -2.87
C MET A 48 -6.07 -11.03 -4.32
N GLU A 49 -5.04 -10.26 -4.62
CA GLU A 49 -4.39 -10.23 -5.95
C GLU A 49 -3.79 -11.60 -6.32
N SER A 50 -3.11 -12.25 -5.37
CA SER A 50 -2.55 -13.59 -5.60
C SER A 50 -3.66 -14.62 -5.87
N LEU A 51 -4.80 -14.49 -5.19
CA LEU A 51 -5.96 -15.37 -5.36
C LEU A 51 -6.62 -15.16 -6.74
N THR A 52 -6.81 -13.92 -7.18
CA THR A 52 -7.41 -13.64 -8.49
C THR A 52 -6.51 -14.10 -9.64
N ILE A 53 -5.19 -13.97 -9.51
CA ILE A 53 -4.22 -14.45 -10.51
C ILE A 53 -4.25 -15.99 -10.60
N CYS A 54 -4.28 -16.70 -9.46
CA CYS A 54 -4.36 -18.17 -9.44
C CYS A 54 -5.71 -18.71 -9.92
N GLY A 55 -6.77 -17.91 -9.87
CA GLY A 55 -8.09 -18.25 -10.40
C GLY A 55 -8.20 -18.14 -11.93
N PHE A 56 -7.19 -17.57 -12.61
CA PHE A 56 -7.25 -17.35 -14.05
C PHE A 56 -6.96 -18.66 -14.83
N PRO A 57 -7.84 -19.08 -15.75
CA PRO A 57 -7.77 -20.42 -16.37
C PRO A 57 -6.53 -20.65 -17.26
N TYR A 58 -5.82 -19.57 -17.63
CA TYR A 58 -4.62 -19.64 -18.45
C TYR A 58 -3.32 -19.62 -17.63
N TYR A 59 -3.40 -19.56 -16.30
CA TYR A 59 -2.23 -19.56 -15.42
C TYR A 59 -2.18 -20.86 -14.61
N ARG A 60 -1.14 -21.68 -14.85
CA ARG A 60 -0.91 -22.93 -14.11
C ARG A 60 0.27 -22.77 -13.18
N PHE A 61 -0.02 -22.76 -11.88
CA PHE A 61 0.99 -22.87 -10.83
C PHE A 61 1.17 -24.33 -10.45
N GLU A 62 2.42 -24.76 -10.32
CA GLU A 62 2.81 -26.10 -9.87
C GLU A 62 2.44 -26.27 -8.38
N ASP A 63 2.76 -25.27 -7.54
CA ASP A 63 2.38 -25.21 -6.11
C ASP A 63 1.56 -23.96 -5.77
N ARG A 64 0.22 -24.10 -5.79
CA ARG A 64 -0.71 -23.00 -5.48
C ARG A 64 -0.58 -22.48 -4.05
N HIS A 65 -0.29 -23.37 -3.09
CA HIS A 65 -0.11 -22.98 -1.70
C HIS A 65 1.09 -22.05 -1.50
N MET A 66 2.20 -22.31 -2.19
CA MET A 66 3.38 -21.46 -2.12
C MET A 66 3.15 -20.10 -2.79
N ALA A 67 2.39 -20.06 -3.89
CA ALA A 67 1.99 -18.82 -4.54
C ALA A 67 1.14 -17.93 -3.60
N TYR A 68 0.22 -18.51 -2.84
CA TYR A 68 -0.62 -17.77 -1.90
C TYR A 68 0.12 -17.24 -0.67
N THR A 69 1.10 -17.96 -0.14
CA THR A 69 1.77 -17.56 1.11
C THR A 69 3.03 -16.75 0.85
N VAL A 70 3.92 -17.26 -0.01
CA VAL A 70 5.23 -16.63 -0.29
C VAL A 70 5.08 -15.54 -1.35
N GLY A 71 4.30 -15.82 -2.40
CA GLY A 71 4.02 -14.85 -3.46
C GLY A 71 3.31 -13.61 -2.93
N SER A 72 2.28 -13.79 -2.10
CA SER A 72 1.57 -12.66 -1.48
C SER A 72 2.44 -11.88 -0.50
N LEU A 73 3.33 -12.53 0.26
CA LEU A 73 4.23 -11.86 1.19
C LEU A 73 5.23 -10.93 0.45
N TYR A 74 5.84 -11.43 -0.63
CA TYR A 74 6.72 -10.61 -1.46
C TYR A 74 5.95 -9.48 -2.14
N TYR A 75 4.76 -9.78 -2.65
CA TYR A 75 3.93 -8.79 -3.32
C TYR A 75 3.39 -7.73 -2.36
N ALA A 76 3.15 -8.07 -1.09
CA ALA A 76 2.70 -7.13 -0.05
C ALA A 76 3.69 -5.99 0.21
N ILE A 77 4.99 -6.18 -0.03
CA ILE A 77 6.01 -5.14 0.11
C ILE A 77 5.70 -3.94 -0.81
N TYR A 78 5.17 -4.21 -2.01
CA TYR A 78 4.74 -3.16 -2.93
C TYR A 78 3.66 -2.27 -2.30
N PHE A 79 2.63 -2.88 -1.72
CA PHE A 79 1.53 -2.14 -1.09
C PHE A 79 1.94 -1.46 0.22
N LEU A 80 2.91 -2.04 0.94
CA LEU A 80 3.43 -1.47 2.18
C LEU A 80 4.07 -0.09 1.96
N VAL A 81 4.75 0.09 0.82
CA VAL A 81 5.30 1.38 0.41
C VAL A 81 4.24 2.25 -0.29
N SER A 82 3.40 1.63 -1.13
CA SER A 82 2.43 2.36 -1.97
C SER A 82 1.36 3.09 -1.16
N PHE A 83 0.73 2.45 -0.17
CA PHE A 83 -0.36 3.07 0.61
C PHE A 83 0.03 4.38 1.31
N PRO A 84 1.11 4.44 2.12
CA PRO A 84 1.50 5.70 2.76
C PRO A 84 1.99 6.75 1.73
N MET A 85 2.55 6.31 0.60
CA MET A 85 3.01 7.21 -0.46
C MET A 85 1.84 7.88 -1.20
N VAL A 86 0.81 7.12 -1.57
CA VAL A 86 -0.40 7.66 -2.21
C VAL A 86 -1.17 8.56 -1.26
N LEU A 87 -1.25 8.22 0.03
CA LEU A 87 -1.82 9.13 1.04
C LEU A 87 -1.03 10.44 1.15
N ARG A 88 0.30 10.38 1.08
CA ARG A 88 1.17 11.56 1.14
C ARG A 88 0.94 12.49 -0.04
N VAL A 89 0.88 11.95 -1.26
CA VAL A 89 0.58 12.71 -2.49
C VAL A 89 -0.81 13.35 -2.42
N ASP A 90 -1.79 12.66 -1.84
CA ASP A 90 -3.17 13.18 -1.72
C ASP A 90 -3.31 14.26 -0.62
N GLU A 91 -2.38 14.35 0.34
CA GLU A 91 -2.40 15.35 1.43
C GLU A 91 -1.64 16.66 1.11
N ASP A 92 -1.09 16.82 -0.10
CA ASP A 92 -0.02 17.80 -0.41
C ASP A 92 -0.42 19.26 -0.63
N VAL A 93 -1.56 19.73 -0.11
CA VAL A 93 -1.94 21.15 -0.27
C VAL A 93 -1.36 22.08 0.82
N LYS A 94 -0.79 21.55 1.91
CA LYS A 94 -0.40 22.37 3.10
C LYS A 94 0.99 22.15 3.69
N LYS A 95 1.88 21.33 3.12
CA LYS A 95 3.21 21.04 3.70
C LYS A 95 4.31 22.01 3.20
N PRO A 96 5.31 22.35 4.03
CA PRO A 96 6.43 23.20 3.62
C PRO A 96 7.26 22.53 2.51
N LYS A 97 7.87 23.38 1.66
CA LYS A 97 8.61 23.00 0.44
C LYS A 97 9.67 21.92 0.72
N PHE A 98 9.73 20.93 -0.17
CA PHE A 98 10.71 19.83 -0.14
C PHE A 98 12.13 20.33 0.13
N THR A 99 12.87 19.59 0.97
CA THR A 99 14.29 19.89 1.21
C THR A 99 15.13 19.46 0.00
N LEU A 100 16.22 20.17 -0.33
CA LEU A 100 17.08 19.87 -1.49
C LEU A 100 17.52 18.40 -1.57
N PHE A 101 17.80 17.76 -0.44
CA PHE A 101 18.14 16.35 -0.37
C PHE A 101 16.97 15.43 -0.78
N GLN A 102 15.75 15.74 -0.34
CA GLN A 102 14.56 14.99 -0.74
C GLN A 102 14.31 15.13 -2.25
N THR A 103 14.44 16.35 -2.78
CA THR A 103 14.32 16.60 -4.24
C THR A 103 15.37 15.82 -5.03
N ALA A 104 16.63 15.79 -4.57
CA ALA A 104 17.68 15.04 -5.24
C ALA A 104 17.41 13.52 -5.26
N VAL A 105 16.93 12.96 -4.14
CA VAL A 105 16.57 11.54 -4.04
C VAL A 105 15.35 11.22 -4.91
N GLU A 106 14.31 12.05 -4.89
CA GLU A 106 13.08 11.84 -5.66
C GLU A 106 13.33 11.97 -7.18
N VAL A 107 14.10 12.98 -7.63
CA VAL A 107 14.48 13.17 -9.05
C VAL A 107 15.43 12.08 -9.54
N SER A 108 16.34 11.60 -8.69
CA SER A 108 17.24 10.49 -9.07
C SER A 108 16.49 9.18 -9.26
N THR A 109 15.30 9.03 -8.68
CA THR A 109 14.50 7.81 -8.75
C THR A 109 13.44 7.86 -9.85
N SER A 110 13.22 9.02 -10.48
CA SER A 110 12.18 9.24 -11.51
C SER A 110 12.66 9.06 -12.97
N ARG A 111 13.75 8.32 -13.20
CA ARG A 111 14.28 8.04 -14.55
C ARG A 111 13.83 6.69 -15.08
#